data_AF-A0AB73UPM2-F1
#
_entry.id   AF-A0AB73UPM2-F1
#
_cell.length_a   1.000
_cell.length_b   1.000
_cell.length_c   1.000
_cell.angle_alpha   90.00
_cell.angle_beta   90.00
_cell.angle_gamma   90.00
#
_symmetry.space_group_name_H-M   'P 1'
#
loop_
_entity.id
_entity.type
_entity.pdbx_description
1 polymer ?
#
loop_
_entity_poly.entity_id
_entity_poly.type
_entity_poly.pdbx_seq_one_letter_code
_entity_poly.pdbx_strand_id
1 'polypeptide(L)'
;MTRIDGYVSKKTIRLWLENYESLAVGDRFPDAPPSFTGPGALDGKGDGRLNKIVLDQAIKQLPKNMKYIVLARYVYKIPRRNTLRTMNITAKVYYTRCRQAVDLLHMSINGDMVGIRSLIKKLYEA
;
A
#
# COMPACT_ATOMS: atom_id res chain seq x y z
N MET A 1 -15.30 13.77 -13.04
CA MET A 1 -14.38 12.67 -12.70
C MET A 1 -14.83 12.08 -11.38
N THR A 2 -15.62 11.01 -11.41
CA THR A 2 -16.26 10.40 -10.23
C THR A 2 -15.17 9.81 -9.33
N ARG A 3 -14.88 10.45 -8.19
CA ARG A 3 -14.03 9.85 -7.15
C ARG A 3 -14.84 8.71 -6.53
N ILE A 4 -14.33 7.49 -6.65
CA ILE A 4 -14.86 6.35 -5.91
C ILE A 4 -14.32 6.50 -4.49
N ASP A 5 -15.19 6.91 -3.55
CA ASP A 5 -14.83 6.96 -2.13
C ASP A 5 -14.35 5.57 -1.67
N GLY A 6 -13.21 5.53 -0.97
CA GLY A 6 -12.54 4.30 -0.55
C GLY A 6 -11.51 3.72 -1.53
N TYR A 7 -11.38 4.25 -2.75
CA TYR A 7 -10.36 3.78 -3.70
C TYR A 7 -8.97 4.38 -3.42
N VAL A 8 -8.02 3.51 -3.09
CA VAL A 8 -6.62 3.86 -2.85
C VAL A 8 -5.76 3.59 -4.09
N SER A 9 -5.03 4.60 -4.55
CA SER A 9 -4.16 4.46 -5.73
C SER A 9 -2.87 3.69 -5.42
N LYS A 10 -2.24 3.07 -6.44
CA LYS A 10 -0.91 2.45 -6.29
C LYS A 10 0.17 3.45 -5.86
N LYS A 11 0.05 4.74 -6.26
CA LYS A 11 0.94 5.82 -5.81
C LYS A 11 0.79 6.04 -4.31
N THR A 12 -0.46 6.08 -3.83
CA THR A 12 -0.78 6.20 -2.40
C THR A 12 -0.20 5.05 -1.59
N ILE A 13 -0.35 3.81 -2.05
CA ILE A 13 0.20 2.63 -1.36
C ILE A 13 1.73 2.68 -1.30
N ARG A 14 2.40 3.13 -2.37
CA ARG A 14 3.85 3.35 -2.33
C ARG A 14 4.22 4.42 -1.32
N LEU A 15 3.50 5.54 -1.29
CA LEU A 15 3.74 6.61 -0.32
C LEU A 15 3.56 6.10 1.12
N TRP A 16 2.53 5.29 1.37
CA TRP A 16 2.28 4.68 2.67
C TRP A 16 3.40 3.71 3.07
N LEU A 17 3.92 2.92 2.13
CA LEU A 17 5.06 2.03 2.39
C LEU A 17 6.35 2.80 2.66
N GLU A 18 6.68 3.80 1.85
CA GLU A 18 7.90 4.62 2.03
C GLU A 18 7.85 5.42 3.35
N ASN A 19 6.66 5.74 3.86
CA ASN A 19 6.47 6.46 5.10
C ASN A 19 5.78 5.62 6.20
N TYR A 20 6.06 4.32 6.22
CA TYR A 20 5.42 3.38 7.14
C TYR A 20 5.53 3.78 8.62
N GLU A 21 6.68 4.35 9.04
CA GLU A 21 6.91 4.81 10.41
C GLU A 21 6.02 6.00 10.78
N SER A 22 5.88 6.98 9.89
CA SER A 22 5.09 8.19 10.15
C SER A 22 3.58 7.91 10.20
N LEU A 23 3.12 6.87 9.51
CA LEU A 23 1.74 6.37 9.65
C LEU A 23 1.42 5.88 11.08
N ALA A 24 2.43 5.41 11.82
CA ALA A 24 2.27 4.98 13.22
C ALA A 24 2.07 6.16 14.19
N VAL A 25 2.67 7.30 13.87
CA VAL A 25 2.60 8.54 14.66
C VAL A 25 1.29 9.29 14.43
N GLY A 26 0.59 9.00 13.33
CA GLY A 26 -0.64 9.70 12.94
C GLY A 26 -0.37 11.04 12.26
N ASP A 27 0.88 11.31 11.89
CA ASP A 27 1.27 12.54 11.20
C ASP A 27 0.74 12.54 9.76
N ARG A 28 0.13 13.67 9.37
CA ARG A 28 -0.23 13.93 7.98
C ARG A 28 1.05 14.21 7.19
N PHE A 29 1.25 13.45 6.12
CA PHE A 29 2.21 13.84 5.09
C PHE A 29 1.74 15.14 4.42
N PRO A 30 2.63 16.09 4.10
CA PRO A 30 2.26 17.29 3.35
C PRO A 30 1.64 17.00 1.97
N ASP A 31 1.83 15.77 1.45
CA ASP A 31 1.32 15.28 0.17
C ASP A 31 0.29 14.15 0.31
N ALA A 32 -0.38 14.05 1.48
CA ALA A 32 -1.28 12.95 1.81
C ALA A 32 -2.44 12.79 0.80
N PRO A 33 -2.54 11.66 0.08
CA PRO A 33 -3.70 11.34 -0.73
C PRO A 33 -4.95 11.17 0.15
N PRO A 34 -6.17 11.31 -0.40
CA PRO A 34 -7.40 11.19 0.37
C PRO A 34 -7.43 9.86 1.14
N SER A 35 -7.62 9.97 2.46
CA SER A 35 -7.68 8.85 3.39
C SER A 35 -8.92 7.99 3.17
N PHE A 36 -8.89 6.76 3.68
CA PHE A 36 -10.05 5.87 3.72
C PHE A 36 -11.06 6.41 4.75
N THR A 37 -11.93 7.31 4.33
CA THR A 37 -12.97 7.87 5.19
C THR A 37 -14.10 6.86 5.35
N GLY A 38 -14.16 6.20 6.50
CA GLY A 38 -15.41 5.65 7.02
C GLY A 38 -16.40 6.79 7.33
N PRO A 39 -17.70 6.49 7.47
CA PRO A 39 -18.69 7.52 7.75
C PRO A 39 -18.49 8.06 9.17
N GLY A 40 -17.87 9.24 9.27
CA GLY A 40 -17.72 10.01 10.50
C GLY A 40 -16.31 10.06 11.05
N ALA A 41 -15.49 11.01 10.58
CA ALA A 41 -14.42 11.58 11.40
C ALA A 41 -14.18 13.03 10.96
N LEU A 42 -14.80 13.96 11.68
CA LEU A 42 -14.56 15.41 11.60
C LEU A 42 -13.24 15.84 12.26
N ASP A 43 -12.38 14.92 12.67
CA ASP A 43 -11.15 15.24 13.40
C ASP A 43 -9.90 14.66 12.70
N GLY A 44 -9.06 15.55 12.21
CA GLY A 44 -7.85 15.29 11.42
C GLY A 44 -6.70 14.58 12.15
N LYS A 45 -6.98 13.77 13.18
CA LYS A 45 -5.99 12.99 13.96
C LYS A 45 -6.20 11.46 13.89
N GLY A 46 -7.23 10.96 13.20
CA GLY A 46 -7.57 9.53 13.15
C GLY A 46 -7.06 8.73 11.93
N ASP A 47 -6.77 9.40 10.82
CA ASP A 47 -6.62 8.73 9.52
C ASP A 47 -5.35 7.88 9.35
N GLY A 48 -4.21 8.34 9.86
CA GLY A 48 -2.92 7.65 9.67
C GLY A 48 -2.89 6.26 10.31
N ARG A 49 -3.52 6.11 11.49
CA ARG A 49 -3.58 4.83 12.22
C ARG A 49 -4.47 3.82 11.49
N LEU A 50 -5.58 4.26 10.90
CA LEU A 50 -6.46 3.39 10.11
C LEU A 50 -5.75 2.93 8.83
N ASN A 51 -5.08 3.84 8.12
CA ASN A 51 -4.26 3.51 6.96
C ASN A 51 -3.17 2.48 7.31
N LYS A 52 -2.53 2.61 8.48
CA LYS A 52 -1.55 1.64 8.98
C LYS A 52 -2.17 0.28 9.26
N ILE A 53 -3.33 0.22 9.93
CA ILE A 53 -4.02 -1.04 10.25
C ILE A 53 -4.38 -1.79 8.95
N VAL A 54 -4.95 -1.07 7.98
CA VAL A 54 -5.31 -1.63 6.67
C VAL A 54 -4.07 -2.12 5.94
N LEU A 55 -2.98 -1.35 5.94
CA LEU A 55 -1.72 -1.74 5.32
C LEU A 55 -1.08 -2.95 6.01
N ASP A 56 -1.10 -3.01 7.35
CA ASP A 56 -0.57 -4.14 8.13
C ASP A 56 -1.34 -5.43 7.84
N GLN A 57 -2.67 -5.33 7.72
CA GLN A 57 -3.51 -6.46 7.36
C GLN A 57 -3.22 -6.95 5.94
N ALA A 58 -3.06 -6.02 4.99
CA ALA A 58 -2.70 -6.34 3.61
C ALA A 58 -1.29 -6.97 3.52
N ILE A 59 -0.30 -6.47 4.28
CA ILE A 59 1.05 -7.05 4.34
C ILE A 59 1.01 -8.47 4.92
N LYS A 60 0.15 -8.75 5.90
CA LYS A 60 -0.01 -10.09 6.47
C LYS A 60 -0.51 -11.11 5.44
N GLN A 61 -1.31 -10.68 4.47
CA GLN A 61 -1.85 -11.53 3.40
C GLN A 61 -0.87 -11.78 2.25
N LEU A 62 0.28 -11.08 2.21
CA LEU A 62 1.27 -11.30 1.16
C LEU A 62 1.93 -12.70 1.27
N PRO A 63 2.31 -13.32 0.14
CA PRO A 63 3.11 -14.54 0.14
C PRO A 63 4.41 -14.37 0.93
N LYS A 64 4.82 -15.39 1.71
CA LYS A 64 5.98 -15.33 2.63
C LYS A 64 7.20 -14.61 2.05
N ASN A 65 7.64 -15.00 0.86
CA ASN A 65 8.83 -14.41 0.22
C ASN A 65 8.67 -12.92 -0.10
N MET A 66 7.49 -12.49 -0.54
CA MET A 66 7.23 -11.06 -0.81
C MET A 66 7.06 -10.27 0.49
N LYS A 67 6.38 -10.86 1.47
CA LYS A 67 6.20 -10.26 2.79
C LYS A 67 7.56 -9.93 3.42
N TYR A 68 8.52 -10.85 3.40
CA TYR A 68 9.85 -10.60 3.95
C TYR A 68 10.59 -9.46 3.24
N ILE A 69 10.46 -9.36 1.91
CA ILE A 69 11.06 -8.25 1.14
C ILE A 69 10.44 -6.91 1.52
N VAL A 70 9.11 -6.85 1.63
CA VAL A 70 8.37 -5.64 2.01
C VAL A 70 8.72 -5.22 3.43
N LEU A 71 8.71 -6.15 4.37
CA LEU A 71 9.10 -5.88 5.77
C LEU A 71 10.55 -5.42 5.87
N ALA A 72 11.47 -6.12 5.22
CA ALA A 72 12.88 -5.76 5.23
C ALA A 72 13.11 -4.35 4.68
N ARG A 73 12.43 -3.98 3.58
CA ARG A 73 12.60 -2.67 2.95
C ARG A 73 11.93 -1.53 3.72
N TYR A 74 10.66 -1.70 4.07
CA TYR A 74 9.79 -0.60 4.48
C TYR A 74 9.58 -0.52 6.00
N VAL A 75 9.65 -1.65 6.70
CA VAL A 75 9.41 -1.71 8.16
C VAL A 75 10.72 -1.68 8.93
N TYR A 76 11.67 -2.54 8.56
CA TYR A 76 12.95 -2.69 9.27
C TYR A 76 14.10 -1.91 8.63
N LYS A 77 13.88 -1.27 7.47
CA LYS A 77 14.87 -0.49 6.71
C LYS A 77 16.22 -1.21 6.54
N ILE A 78 16.17 -2.54 6.35
CA ILE A 78 17.36 -3.38 6.16
C ILE A 78 18.02 -3.01 4.83
N PRO A 79 19.36 -2.86 4.79
CA PRO A 79 20.07 -2.60 3.56
C PRO A 79 19.76 -3.63 2.48
N ARG A 80 19.52 -3.15 1.24
CA ARG A 80 19.23 -4.01 0.08
C ARG A 80 20.24 -5.14 -0.06
N ARG A 81 21.54 -4.84 0.07
CA ARG A 81 22.63 -5.84 -0.05
C ARG A 81 22.43 -7.02 0.90
N ASN A 82 22.00 -6.75 2.14
CA ASN A 82 21.74 -7.78 3.14
C ASN A 82 20.51 -8.61 2.75
N THR A 83 19.44 -7.95 2.30
CA THR A 83 18.22 -8.64 1.87
C THR A 83 18.48 -9.55 0.66
N LEU A 84 19.24 -9.09 -0.33
CA LEU A 84 19.63 -9.88 -1.51
C LEU A 84 20.44 -11.11 -1.12
N ARG A 85 21.41 -10.94 -0.20
CA ARG A 85 22.27 -12.02 0.29
C ARG A 85 21.47 -13.04 1.09
N THR A 86 20.66 -12.59 2.05
CA THR A 86 19.88 -13.47 2.93
C THR A 86 18.82 -14.26 2.17
N MET A 87 18.19 -13.64 1.16
CA MET A 87 17.16 -14.30 0.36
C MET A 87 17.73 -15.03 -0.88
N ASN A 88 19.03 -14.94 -1.12
CA ASN A 88 19.71 -15.47 -2.29
C ASN A 88 19.01 -15.12 -3.62
N ILE A 89 18.68 -13.83 -3.80
CA ILE A 89 18.00 -13.32 -5.00
C ILE A 89 18.81 -12.22 -5.70
N THR A 90 18.61 -12.07 -7.00
CA THR A 90 19.21 -10.99 -7.77
C THR A 90 18.46 -9.67 -7.56
N ALA A 91 19.12 -8.54 -7.84
CA ALA A 91 18.49 -7.22 -7.79
C ALA A 91 17.25 -7.12 -8.69
N LYS A 92 17.29 -7.74 -9.88
CA LYS A 92 16.16 -7.78 -10.81
C LYS A 92 14.94 -8.47 -10.18
N VAL A 93 15.15 -9.61 -9.54
CA VAL A 93 14.09 -10.34 -8.84
C VAL A 93 13.56 -9.51 -7.67
N TYR A 94 14.42 -8.88 -6.89
CA TYR A 94 14.03 -8.01 -5.78
C TYR A 94 13.07 -6.88 -6.22
N TYR A 95 13.44 -6.10 -7.24
CA TYR A 95 12.57 -5.03 -7.74
C TYR A 95 11.27 -5.54 -8.35
N THR A 96 11.31 -6.71 -9.01
CA THR A 96 10.11 -7.36 -9.55
C THR A 96 9.16 -7.76 -8.42
N ARG A 97 9.69 -8.36 -7.35
CA ARG A 97 8.91 -8.73 -6.16
C ARG A 97 8.34 -7.51 -5.43
N CYS A 98 9.10 -6.42 -5.32
CA CYS A 98 8.58 -5.16 -4.76
C CYS A 98 7.41 -4.61 -5.59
N ARG A 99 7.51 -4.63 -6.92
CA ARG A 99 6.43 -4.17 -7.80
C ARG A 99 5.18 -5.04 -7.65
N GLN A 100 5.36 -6.36 -7.69
CA GLN A 100 4.28 -7.34 -7.49
C GLN A 100 3.62 -7.19 -6.11
N ALA A 101 4.40 -6.91 -5.07
CA ALA A 101 3.85 -6.69 -3.74
C ALA A 101 2.95 -5.45 -3.71
N VAL A 102 3.34 -4.33 -4.35
CA VAL A 102 2.47 -3.14 -4.45
C VAL A 102 1.18 -3.46 -5.20
N ASP A 103 1.25 -4.27 -6.26
CA ASP A 103 0.06 -4.68 -7.01
C ASP A 103 -0.88 -5.55 -6.16
N LEU A 104 -0.35 -6.49 -5.38
CA LEU A 104 -1.15 -7.31 -4.46
C LEU A 104 -1.73 -6.51 -3.30
N LEU A 105 -0.97 -5.58 -2.74
CA LEU A 105 -1.48 -4.66 -1.72
C LEU A 105 -2.60 -3.79 -2.29
N HIS A 106 -2.45 -3.33 -3.54
CA HIS A 106 -3.49 -2.57 -4.24
C HIS A 106 -4.78 -3.35 -4.45
N MET A 107 -4.67 -4.64 -4.77
CA MET A 107 -5.83 -5.53 -4.88
C MET A 107 -6.45 -5.83 -3.51
N SER A 108 -5.64 -6.14 -2.50
CA SER A 108 -6.11 -6.49 -1.15
C SER A 108 -6.80 -5.32 -0.45
N ILE A 109 -6.26 -4.10 -0.57
CA ILE A 109 -6.80 -2.90 0.09
C ILE A 109 -8.11 -2.44 -0.55
N ASN A 110 -8.20 -2.49 -1.88
CA ASN A 110 -9.39 -2.02 -2.59
C ASN A 110 -10.45 -3.10 -2.79
N GLY A 111 -10.10 -4.38 -2.60
CA GLY A 111 -10.99 -5.52 -2.82
C GLY A 111 -11.70 -5.47 -4.19
N ASP A 112 -13.01 -5.70 -4.17
CA ASP A 112 -13.88 -5.72 -5.36
C ASP A 112 -14.02 -4.35 -6.05
N MET A 113 -13.65 -3.24 -5.40
CA MET A 113 -13.70 -1.91 -6.02
C MET A 113 -12.71 -1.77 -7.19
N VAL A 114 -11.65 -2.59 -7.23
CA VAL A 114 -10.75 -2.66 -8.40
C VAL A 114 -11.51 -3.20 -9.63
N GLY A 115 -12.33 -4.23 -9.41
CA GLY A 115 -13.21 -4.80 -10.43
C GLY A 115 -14.25 -3.79 -10.90
N ILE A 116 -14.93 -3.12 -9.96
CA ILE A 116 -15.94 -2.09 -10.26
C ILE A 116 -15.33 -0.91 -11.02
N ARG A 117 -14.15 -0.42 -10.65
CA ARG A 117 -13.47 0.66 -11.39
C ARG A 117 -13.09 0.22 -12.80
N SER A 118 -12.62 -1.02 -12.98
CA SER A 118 -12.33 -1.58 -14.30
C SER A 118 -13.60 -1.69 -15.15
N LEU A 119 -14.73 -2.04 -14.53
CA LEU A 119 -16.04 -2.15 -15.17
C LEU A 119 -16.58 -0.77 -15.58
N ILE A 120 -16.58 0.21 -14.67
CA ILE A 120 -17.00 1.61 -14.94
C ILE A 120 -16.14 2.19 -16.06
N LYS A 121 -14.83 1.96 -16.04
CA LYS A 121 -13.94 2.42 -17.11
C LYS A 121 -14.33 1.83 -18.47
N LYS A 122 -14.67 0.53 -18.53
CA LYS A 122 -15.14 -0.11 -19.77
C LYS A 122 -16.51 0.38 -20.24
N LEU A 123 -17.39 0.78 -19.32
CA LEU A 123 -18.75 1.21 -19.63
C LEU A 123 -18.85 2.70 -20.03
N TYR A 124 -17.95 3.56 -19.54
CA TYR A 124 -18.00 5.01 -19.76
C TYR A 124 -16.89 5.55 -20.66
N GLU A 125 -15.90 4.73 -21.05
CA GLU A 125 -14.89 5.08 -22.08
C GLU A 125 -15.11 4.32 -23.41
N ALA A 126 -16.31 3.75 -23.62
CA ALA A 126 -16.76 3.20 -24.91
C ALA A 126 -17.70 4.21 -25.60
#